data_AF-A0AA96HP46-F1
#
_entry.id   AF-A0AA96HP46-F1
#
_cell.length_a   1.000
_cell.length_b   1.000
_cell.length_c   1.000
_cell.angle_alpha   90.00
_cell.angle_beta   90.00
_cell.angle_gamma   90.00
#
_symmetry.space_group_name_H-M   'P 1'
#
loop_
_entity.id
_entity.type
_entity.pdbx_description
1 polymer ?
#
loop_
_entity_poly.entity_id
_entity_poly.type
_entity_poly.pdbx_seq_one_letter_code
_entity_poly.pdbx_strand_id
1 'polypeptide(L)'
;MRLVLFFMLISFTMLVTWADAGTYTQEASFNQRLPLLLKQGEVYQASISFTQRFSSIQRVCFRTYFSLDLADPGDGIRIGPIKDFSYGWRNISQPPFESRPICLSDWHTDSLVFLDGRQAFAIQSTSGSMLLEKMTVSITGTVVETETVN
;
A
#
# COMPACT_ATOMS: atom_id res chain seq x y z
N MET A 1 -28.34 64.03 -23.91
CA MET A 1 -27.15 63.21 -23.66
C MET A 1 -27.57 62.02 -22.79
N ARG A 2 -27.67 60.81 -23.37
CA ARG A 2 -28.00 59.58 -22.62
C ARG A 2 -26.71 58.78 -22.45
N LEU A 3 -26.24 58.69 -21.20
CA LEU A 3 -25.06 57.92 -20.81
C LEU A 3 -25.49 56.45 -20.67
N VAL A 4 -24.98 55.58 -21.54
CA VAL A 4 -25.22 54.13 -21.50
C VAL A 4 -24.05 53.50 -20.75
N LEU A 5 -24.28 53.06 -19.51
CA LEU A 5 -23.30 52.27 -18.75
C LEU A 5 -23.36 50.80 -19.20
N PHE A 6 -22.28 50.32 -19.81
CA PHE A 6 -22.06 48.90 -20.07
C PHE A 6 -21.43 48.26 -18.81
N PHE A 7 -22.22 47.50 -18.06
CA PHE A 7 -21.71 46.62 -17.01
C PHE A 7 -21.20 45.32 -17.65
N MET A 8 -19.88 45.19 -17.75
CA MET A 8 -19.22 43.96 -18.22
C MET A 8 -19.10 42.99 -17.05
N LEU A 9 -20.04 42.05 -16.93
CA LEU A 9 -19.96 40.94 -15.97
C LEU A 9 -18.88 39.95 -16.42
N ILE A 10 -17.73 39.97 -15.74
CA ILE A 10 -16.70 38.93 -15.89
C ILE A 10 -17.17 37.73 -15.06
N SER A 11 -17.80 36.76 -15.73
CA SER A 11 -18.11 35.46 -15.12
C SER A 11 -16.82 34.69 -14.88
N PHE A 12 -16.38 34.64 -13.61
CA PHE A 12 -15.27 33.82 -13.18
C PHE A 12 -15.76 32.37 -12.99
N THR A 13 -15.71 31.56 -14.03
CA THR A 13 -15.95 30.11 -13.93
C THR A 13 -14.77 29.48 -13.21
N MET A 14 -14.94 29.16 -11.91
CA MET A 14 -14.03 28.24 -11.21
C MET A 14 -14.21 26.84 -11.80
N LEU A 15 -13.20 26.39 -12.56
CA LEU A 15 -13.07 24.98 -12.93
C LEU A 15 -12.66 24.21 -11.68
N VAL A 16 -13.60 23.47 -11.08
CA VAL A 16 -13.28 22.48 -10.04
C VAL A 16 -12.79 21.23 -10.75
N THR A 17 -11.49 20.95 -10.66
CA THR A 17 -10.92 19.66 -11.07
C THR A 17 -11.12 18.67 -9.92
N TRP A 18 -11.82 17.57 -10.18
CA TRP A 18 -11.90 16.46 -9.25
C TRP A 18 -10.62 15.63 -9.42
N ALA A 19 -9.85 15.47 -8.35
CA ALA A 19 -8.66 14.62 -8.39
C ALA A 19 -9.11 13.15 -8.38
N ASP A 20 -8.94 12.46 -9.51
CA ASP A 20 -9.29 11.05 -9.65
C ASP A 20 -8.39 10.15 -8.78
N ALA A 21 -8.96 9.08 -8.25
CA ALA A 21 -8.20 8.08 -7.50
C ALA A 21 -7.37 7.22 -8.46
N GLY A 22 -6.05 7.17 -8.21
CA GLY A 22 -5.10 6.33 -8.94
C GLY A 22 -4.70 5.08 -8.15
N THR A 23 -4.04 4.13 -8.81
CA THR A 23 -3.37 3.00 -8.15
C THR A 23 -1.86 3.08 -8.35
N TYR A 24 -1.13 3.05 -7.24
CA TYR A 24 0.32 3.24 -7.16
C TYR A 24 0.93 1.99 -6.56
N THR A 25 1.91 1.38 -7.22
CA THR A 25 2.55 0.14 -6.76
C THR A 25 4.04 0.35 -6.58
N GLN A 26 4.58 -0.11 -5.47
CA GLN A 26 5.99 0.00 -5.14
C GLN A 26 6.49 -1.30 -4.51
N GLU A 27 7.75 -1.65 -4.76
CA GLU A 27 8.40 -2.79 -4.11
C GLU A 27 8.88 -2.41 -2.71
N ALA A 28 8.61 -3.28 -1.73
CA ALA A 28 9.05 -3.09 -0.36
C ALA A 28 10.54 -3.38 -0.20
N SER A 29 11.23 -2.54 0.57
CA SER A 29 12.63 -2.71 0.92
C SER A 29 12.76 -3.41 2.27
N PHE A 30 13.47 -4.53 2.29
CA PHE A 30 13.74 -5.31 3.51
C PHE A 30 15.10 -4.94 4.09
N ASN A 31 15.22 -5.02 5.42
CA ASN A 31 16.52 -4.84 6.07
C ASN A 31 17.47 -6.03 5.78
N GLN A 32 16.89 -7.20 5.50
CA GLN A 32 17.61 -8.39 5.04
C GLN A 32 17.64 -8.46 3.51
N ARG A 33 18.61 -9.20 2.97
CA ARG A 33 18.68 -9.47 1.52
C ARG A 33 17.58 -10.46 1.11
N LEU A 34 16.97 -10.21 -0.04
CA LEU A 34 16.08 -11.15 -0.71
C LEU A 34 16.92 -12.09 -1.63
N PRO A 35 16.49 -13.35 -1.84
CA PRO A 35 15.31 -13.97 -1.24
C PRO A 35 15.49 -14.24 0.26
N LEU A 36 14.39 -14.13 1.01
CA LEU A 36 14.36 -14.19 2.47
C LEU A 36 13.53 -15.40 2.92
N LEU A 37 14.16 -16.36 3.61
CA LEU A 37 13.45 -17.48 4.21
C LEU A 37 12.67 -16.99 5.44
N LEU A 38 11.34 -16.93 5.32
CA LEU A 38 10.44 -16.57 6.41
C LEU A 38 10.27 -17.77 7.35
N LYS A 39 11.03 -17.78 8.44
CA LYS A 39 10.90 -18.83 9.46
C LYS A 39 9.73 -18.54 10.39
N GLN A 40 9.06 -19.59 10.84
CA GLN A 40 7.97 -19.48 11.80
C GLN A 40 8.42 -18.73 13.06
N GLY A 41 7.65 -17.71 13.45
CA GLY A 41 7.88 -16.92 14.64
C GLY A 41 8.96 -15.83 14.51
N GLU A 42 9.80 -15.88 13.47
CA GLU A 42 10.76 -14.80 13.21
C GLU A 42 10.06 -13.59 12.58
N VAL A 43 10.48 -12.40 13.02
CA VAL A 43 9.94 -11.12 12.57
C VAL A 43 10.94 -10.44 11.65
N TYR A 44 10.49 -10.10 10.45
CA TYR A 44 11.31 -9.41 9.45
C TYR A 44 10.74 -8.01 9.21
N GLN A 45 11.62 -7.02 9.23
CA GLN A 45 11.23 -5.62 9.05
C GLN A 45 11.39 -5.22 7.59
N ALA A 46 10.40 -4.48 7.11
CA ALA A 46 10.40 -3.88 5.79
C ALA A 46 9.93 -2.43 5.85
N SER A 47 10.25 -1.71 4.80
CA SER A 47 9.84 -0.33 4.58
C SER A 47 9.38 -0.14 3.15
N ILE A 48 8.56 0.88 2.93
CA ILE A 48 8.08 1.28 1.61
C ILE A 48 8.12 2.80 1.52
N SER A 49 8.48 3.31 0.36
CA SER A 49 8.50 4.74 0.07
C SER A 49 7.97 4.97 -1.34
N PHE A 50 6.75 5.47 -1.44
CA PHE A 50 6.19 6.03 -2.66
C PHE A 50 6.80 7.43 -2.90
N THR A 51 6.87 7.84 -4.15
CA THR A 51 7.27 9.22 -4.49
C THR A 51 6.11 10.20 -4.29
N GLN A 52 4.87 9.71 -4.30
CA GLN A 52 3.66 10.50 -4.06
C GLN A 52 3.26 10.51 -2.59
N ARG A 53 2.52 11.56 -2.21
CA ARG A 53 1.73 11.65 -0.98
C ARG A 53 0.26 11.50 -1.32
N PHE A 54 -0.53 11.02 -0.37
CA PHE A 54 -1.94 10.73 -0.57
C PHE A 54 -2.80 11.66 0.27
N SER A 55 -3.79 12.31 -0.36
CA SER A 55 -4.83 13.08 0.33
C SER A 55 -5.92 12.16 0.86
N SER A 56 -6.15 11.04 0.18
CA SER A 56 -6.99 9.95 0.66
C SER A 56 -6.48 8.61 0.14
N ILE A 57 -6.70 7.56 0.92
CA ILE A 57 -6.47 6.19 0.51
C ILE A 57 -7.81 5.47 0.56
N GLN A 58 -8.04 4.60 -0.42
CA GLN A 58 -9.24 3.77 -0.50
C GLN A 58 -8.89 2.32 -0.17
N ARG A 59 -7.70 1.87 -0.57
CA ARG A 59 -7.24 0.50 -0.38
C ARG A 59 -5.72 0.42 -0.33
N VAL A 60 -5.22 -0.44 0.55
CA VAL A 60 -3.81 -0.86 0.55
C VAL A 60 -3.78 -2.38 0.34
N CYS A 61 -2.99 -2.86 -0.62
CA CYS A 61 -2.77 -4.28 -0.79
C CYS A 61 -1.28 -4.62 -0.72
N PHE A 62 -0.96 -5.66 0.04
CA PHE A 62 0.35 -6.26 0.13
C PHE A 62 0.35 -7.54 -0.68
N ARG A 63 1.22 -7.70 -1.66
CA ARG A 63 1.36 -8.93 -2.43
C ARG A 63 2.74 -9.52 -2.21
N THR A 64 2.77 -10.72 -1.67
CA THR A 64 4.00 -11.50 -1.51
C THR A 64 4.22 -12.39 -2.73
N TYR A 65 5.48 -12.62 -3.06
CA TYR A 65 5.94 -13.54 -4.10
C TYR A 65 6.93 -14.52 -3.47
N PHE A 66 6.65 -15.81 -3.58
CA PHE A 66 7.46 -16.90 -3.05
C PHE A 66 8.06 -17.71 -4.20
N SER A 67 9.22 -18.30 -3.98
CA SER A 67 9.83 -19.26 -4.92
C SER A 67 10.47 -20.40 -4.17
N LEU A 68 10.65 -21.55 -4.83
CA LEU A 68 11.24 -22.78 -4.27
C LEU A 68 10.45 -23.37 -3.08
N ASP A 69 10.36 -22.65 -1.97
CA ASP A 69 9.56 -22.94 -0.78
C ASP A 69 8.30 -22.04 -0.80
N LEU A 70 7.20 -22.60 -1.31
CA LEU A 70 5.93 -21.90 -1.52
C LEU A 70 5.06 -21.93 -0.26
N ALA A 71 3.94 -21.22 -0.28
CA ALA A 71 2.98 -21.26 0.82
C ALA A 71 2.18 -22.57 0.81
N ASP A 72 2.65 -23.58 1.55
CA ASP A 72 2.04 -24.90 1.61
C ASP A 72 0.69 -24.89 2.38
N PRO A 73 -0.15 -25.93 2.21
CA PRO A 73 -1.31 -26.11 3.08
C PRO A 73 -0.91 -26.17 4.55
N GLY A 74 -1.41 -25.22 5.34
CA GLY A 74 -1.08 -25.03 6.74
C GLY A 74 -0.28 -23.76 7.01
N ASP A 75 0.39 -23.20 6.01
CA ASP A 75 1.26 -22.03 6.17
C ASP A 75 0.47 -20.74 6.20
N GLY A 76 1.02 -19.73 6.87
CA GLY A 76 0.36 -18.45 6.95
C GLY A 76 1.32 -17.33 7.26
N ILE A 77 0.99 -16.15 6.77
CA ILE A 77 1.76 -14.93 7.04
C ILE A 77 0.90 -13.93 7.80
N ARG A 78 1.55 -13.12 8.63
CA ARG A 78 0.98 -11.88 9.14
C ARG A 78 1.86 -10.69 8.79
N ILE A 79 1.20 -9.57 8.57
CA ILE A 79 1.76 -8.28 8.22
C ILE A 79 1.10 -7.24 9.12
N GLY A 80 1.87 -6.27 9.58
CA GLY A 80 1.34 -5.15 10.31
C GLY A 80 2.43 -4.22 10.81
N PRO A 81 2.07 -3.22 11.62
CA PRO A 81 3.04 -2.49 12.43
C PRO A 81 3.96 -3.45 13.20
N ILE A 82 5.21 -3.04 13.46
CA ILE A 82 6.20 -3.89 14.15
C ILE A 82 5.70 -4.43 15.51
N LYS A 83 4.79 -3.70 16.17
CA LYS A 83 4.24 -4.03 17.48
C LYS A 83 2.89 -4.76 17.43
N ASP A 84 2.25 -4.82 16.27
CA ASP A 84 0.93 -5.41 16.12
C ASP A 84 0.75 -6.07 14.75
N PHE A 85 0.61 -7.39 14.72
CA PHE A 85 0.49 -8.19 13.50
C PHE A 85 -0.98 -8.44 13.14
N SER A 86 -1.69 -7.37 12.83
CA SER A 86 -3.15 -7.35 12.74
C SER A 86 -3.70 -8.00 11.46
N TYR A 87 -2.90 -8.09 10.38
CA TYR A 87 -3.36 -8.54 9.07
C TYR A 87 -2.64 -9.80 8.61
N GLY A 88 -3.29 -10.65 7.84
CA GLY A 88 -2.65 -11.88 7.36
C GLY A 88 -3.58 -12.83 6.64
N TRP A 89 -3.03 -13.97 6.24
CA TRP A 89 -3.79 -15.11 5.76
C TRP A 89 -3.13 -16.41 6.21
N ARG A 90 -3.91 -17.49 6.13
CA ARG A 90 -3.42 -18.86 6.21
C ARG A 90 -3.91 -19.63 5.00
N ASN A 91 -3.02 -20.37 4.36
CA ASN A 91 -3.38 -21.35 3.35
C ASN A 91 -4.00 -22.55 4.06
N ILE A 92 -5.32 -22.60 4.16
CA ILE A 92 -6.00 -23.66 4.93
C ILE A 92 -6.12 -24.98 4.17
N SER A 93 -6.18 -24.94 2.83
CA SER A 93 -6.51 -26.13 2.03
C SER A 93 -6.18 -25.98 0.53
N GLN A 94 -5.53 -24.89 0.12
CA GLN A 94 -5.23 -24.66 -1.29
C GLN A 94 -3.87 -25.28 -1.63
N PRO A 95 -3.66 -25.74 -2.88
CA PRO A 95 -2.32 -26.10 -3.35
C PRO A 95 -1.30 -25.00 -3.06
N PRO A 96 0.00 -25.35 -2.99
CA PRO A 96 1.05 -24.35 -2.80
C PRO A 96 0.93 -23.24 -3.84
N PHE A 97 1.06 -21.99 -3.42
CA PHE A 97 0.93 -20.83 -4.31
C PHE A 97 2.14 -19.91 -4.24
N GLU A 98 2.47 -19.34 -5.40
CA GLU A 98 3.61 -18.44 -5.58
C GLU A 98 3.30 -17.00 -5.16
N SER A 99 2.04 -16.58 -5.18
CA SER A 99 1.69 -15.22 -4.74
C SER A 99 0.27 -15.10 -4.21
N ARG A 100 0.08 -14.20 -3.23
CA ARG A 100 -1.25 -13.87 -2.72
C ARG A 100 -1.31 -12.43 -2.19
N PRO A 101 -2.34 -11.65 -2.57
CA PRO A 101 -2.55 -10.33 -2.01
C PRO A 101 -3.29 -10.38 -0.66
N ILE A 102 -2.92 -9.49 0.26
CA ILE A 102 -3.65 -9.11 1.47
C ILE A 102 -4.09 -7.66 1.27
N CYS A 103 -5.39 -7.44 1.08
CA CYS A 103 -5.95 -6.10 0.87
C CYS A 103 -6.70 -5.63 2.11
N LEU A 104 -6.38 -4.41 2.54
CA LEU A 104 -7.00 -3.73 3.66
C LEU A 104 -8.09 -2.79 3.13
N SER A 105 -9.34 -3.02 3.53
CA SER A 105 -10.48 -2.15 3.24
C SER A 105 -10.65 -1.04 4.27
N ASP A 106 -10.33 -1.30 5.54
CA ASP A 106 -10.48 -0.35 6.66
C ASP A 106 -9.13 0.14 7.19
N TRP A 107 -8.30 0.69 6.31
CA TRP A 107 -6.98 1.22 6.68
C TRP A 107 -7.06 2.41 7.65
N HIS A 108 -8.22 3.07 7.74
CA HIS A 108 -8.46 4.24 8.59
C HIS A 108 -8.39 3.96 10.10
N THR A 109 -8.42 2.69 10.51
CA THR A 109 -8.57 2.32 11.93
C THR A 109 -7.27 1.90 12.62
N ASP A 110 -6.21 1.56 11.89
CA ASP A 110 -5.03 0.92 12.50
C ASP A 110 -3.71 1.32 11.83
N SER A 111 -2.90 2.08 12.57
CA SER A 111 -1.43 2.04 12.68
C SER A 111 -0.51 2.08 11.42
N LEU A 112 -1.02 1.96 10.20
CA LEU A 112 -0.29 2.07 8.93
C LEU A 112 -0.83 3.27 8.16
N VAL A 113 -0.23 4.43 8.38
CA VAL A 113 -0.66 5.70 7.78
C VAL A 113 0.23 5.99 6.57
N PHE A 114 -0.14 5.42 5.43
CA PHE A 114 0.58 5.63 4.17
C PHE A 114 0.39 7.03 3.55
N LEU A 115 -0.24 7.98 4.26
CA LEU A 115 -0.59 9.30 3.72
C LEU A 115 0.63 10.12 3.29
N ASP A 116 1.75 10.01 4.00
CA ASP A 116 3.00 10.67 3.64
C ASP A 116 3.81 9.91 2.57
N GLY A 117 3.27 8.79 2.06
CA GLY A 117 3.88 7.90 1.09
C GLY A 117 4.88 6.92 1.68
N ARG A 118 5.10 6.91 3.01
CA ARG A 118 6.14 6.10 3.64
C ARG A 118 5.57 5.26 4.78
N GLN A 119 6.04 4.03 4.90
CA GLN A 119 5.60 3.17 6.00
C GLN A 119 6.65 2.11 6.31
N ALA A 120 6.93 1.93 7.61
CA ALA A 120 7.63 0.76 8.12
C ALA A 120 6.61 -0.27 8.61
N PHE A 121 6.88 -1.54 8.33
CA PHE A 121 6.02 -2.65 8.74
C PHE A 121 6.86 -3.89 9.00
N ALA A 122 6.23 -4.92 9.54
CA ALA A 122 6.82 -6.21 9.77
C ALA A 122 6.02 -7.30 9.05
N ILE A 123 6.72 -8.36 8.68
CA ILE A 123 6.15 -9.62 8.20
C ILE A 123 6.66 -10.76 9.06
N GLN A 124 5.81 -11.73 9.33
CA GLN A 124 6.13 -12.93 10.10
C GLN A 124 5.41 -14.14 9.48
N SER A 125 6.11 -15.27 9.40
CA SER A 125 5.45 -16.57 9.19
C SER A 125 4.81 -17.04 10.50
N THR A 126 3.51 -17.31 10.46
CA THR A 126 2.74 -17.85 11.61
C THR A 126 2.85 -19.37 11.71
N SER A 127 3.17 -20.04 10.62
CA SER A 127 3.35 -21.49 10.50
C SER A 127 4.12 -21.82 9.23
N GLY A 128 4.95 -22.85 9.33
CA GLY A 128 5.79 -23.31 8.23
C GLY A 128 6.89 -22.32 7.85
N SER A 129 7.50 -22.57 6.69
CA SER A 129 8.50 -21.70 6.08
C SER A 129 8.13 -21.40 4.64
N MET A 130 8.49 -20.20 4.20
CA MET A 130 8.30 -19.78 2.81
C MET A 130 9.51 -18.95 2.41
N LEU A 131 10.01 -19.10 1.18
CA LEU A 131 11.12 -18.29 0.69
C LEU A 131 10.55 -17.09 -0.08
N LEU A 132 10.52 -15.94 0.58
CA LEU A 132 10.02 -14.68 0.03
C LEU A 132 11.04 -14.11 -0.97
N GLU A 133 10.68 -14.05 -2.25
CA GLU A 133 11.51 -13.40 -3.27
C GLU A 133 11.28 -11.90 -3.32
N LYS A 134 10.01 -11.48 -3.19
CA LYS A 134 9.61 -10.09 -3.39
C LYS A 134 8.32 -9.81 -2.65
N MET A 135 8.12 -8.55 -2.29
CA MET A 135 6.85 -8.04 -1.81
C MET A 135 6.55 -6.70 -2.46
N THR A 136 5.35 -6.55 -3.02
CA THR A 136 4.87 -5.26 -3.52
C THR A 136 3.73 -4.75 -2.65
N VAL A 137 3.67 -3.43 -2.52
CA VAL A 137 2.57 -2.72 -1.88
C VAL A 137 1.89 -1.87 -2.93
N SER A 138 0.58 -1.99 -3.06
CA SER A 138 -0.23 -1.15 -3.93
C SER A 138 -1.21 -0.32 -3.13
N ILE A 139 -1.24 0.99 -3.36
CA ILE A 139 -2.17 1.93 -2.78
C ILE A 139 -3.12 2.40 -3.88
N THR A 140 -4.42 2.26 -3.65
CA THR A 140 -5.44 2.94 -4.45
C THR A 140 -5.94 4.15 -3.66
N GLY A 141 -5.84 5.35 -4.22
CA GLY A 141 -6.16 6.59 -3.52
C GLY A 141 -5.94 7.84 -4.35
N THR A 142 -6.25 9.00 -3.78
CA THR A 142 -6.05 10.31 -4.40
C THR A 142 -4.74 10.91 -3.90
N VAL A 143 -3.90 11.41 -4.81
CA VAL A 143 -2.63 12.04 -4.46
C VAL A 143 -2.82 13.51 -4.07
N VAL A 144 -1.92 14.02 -3.23
CA VAL A 144 -1.75 15.47 -3.06
C VAL A 144 -1.03 15.98 -4.30
N GLU A 145 -1.64 16.87 -5.07
CA GLU A 145 -0.93 17.54 -6.17
C GLU A 145 0.28 18.25 -5.58
N THR A 146 1.47 17.79 -5.96
CA THR A 146 2.69 18.55 -5.67
C THR A 146 2.61 19.83 -6.49
N GLU A 147 2.50 20.98 -5.82
CA GLU A 147 2.72 22.27 -6.46
C GLU A 147 4.06 22.18 -7.20
N THR A 148 4.00 22.11 -8.53
CA THR A 148 5.18 22.29 -9.36
C THR A 148 5.65 23.71 -9.12
N VAL A 149 6.67 23.87 -8.28
CA VAL A 149 7.41 25.12 -8.17
C VAL A 149 8.10 25.31 -9.53
N ASN A 150 7.44 26.08 -10.39
CA ASN A 150 8.01 26.55 -11.66
C ASN A 150 9.07 27.63 -11.40
#